data_AF-A0A1D2IJI4-F1
#
_entry.id   AF-A0A1D2IJI4-F1
#
_cell.length_a   1.000
_cell.length_b   1.000
_cell.length_c   1.000
_cell.angle_alpha   90.00
_cell.angle_beta   90.00
_cell.angle_gamma   90.00
#
_symmetry.space_group_name_H-M   'P 1'
#
loop_
_entity.id
_entity.type
_entity.pdbx_description
1 polymer ?
#
loop_
_entity_poly.entity_id
_entity_poly.type
_entity_poly.pdbx_seq_one_letter_code
_entity_poly.pdbx_strand_id
1 'polypeptide(L)'
;MTAPSDSPGGQTPRRRPQQQRKQVLLRLDPLVYEALARWANDELRSANAQIEFLLRRALAEAGRLPGGAGPLPRRGRPPVQPPAAPAQPSPEQPSAQPPPPQQPENPSEPR
;
A
#
# COMPACT_ATOMS: atom_id res chain seq x y z
N MET A 1 54.06 -10.95 23.76
CA MET A 1 53.08 -9.93 24.21
C MET A 1 52.83 -8.95 23.09
N THR A 2 51.68 -9.04 22.43
CA THR A 2 51.15 -7.99 21.55
C THR A 2 49.64 -7.97 21.75
N ALA A 3 49.13 -6.88 22.31
CA ALA A 3 47.72 -6.70 22.63
C ALA A 3 46.91 -6.44 21.34
N PRO A 4 45.65 -6.92 21.24
CA PRO A 4 44.76 -6.49 20.17
C PRO A 4 44.28 -5.05 20.44
N SER A 5 44.40 -4.19 19.44
CA SER A 5 43.83 -2.85 19.45
C SER A 5 42.30 -2.92 19.41
N ASP A 6 41.68 -2.48 20.49
CA ASP A 6 40.25 -2.25 20.60
C ASP A 6 39.89 -0.98 19.83
N SER A 7 39.02 -1.09 18.83
CA SER A 7 38.53 0.06 18.05
C SER A 7 37.15 0.47 18.56
N PRO A 8 36.96 1.70 19.05
CA PRO A 8 35.69 2.11 19.63
C PRO A 8 34.71 2.55 18.54
N GLY A 9 33.47 2.07 18.64
CA GLY A 9 32.29 2.90 18.40
C GLY A 9 31.85 3.09 16.96
N GLY A 10 31.02 2.18 16.47
CA GLY A 10 30.05 2.44 15.41
C GLY A 10 28.64 2.12 15.90
N GLN A 11 28.05 2.97 16.75
CA GLN A 11 26.65 2.82 17.14
C GLN A 11 25.76 3.08 15.92
N THR A 12 25.42 2.02 15.19
CA THR A 12 24.47 2.09 14.09
C THR A 12 23.13 2.58 14.64
N PRO A 13 22.51 3.62 14.04
CA PRO A 13 21.24 4.13 14.54
C PRO A 13 20.19 3.03 14.40
N ARG A 14 19.67 2.55 15.54
CA ARG A 14 18.59 1.56 15.58
C ARG A 14 17.42 2.07 14.73
N ARG A 15 17.14 1.38 13.62
CA ARG A 15 16.02 1.66 12.71
C ARG A 15 14.74 1.62 13.54
N ARG A 16 14.06 2.76 13.66
CA ARG A 16 12.74 2.82 14.33
C ARG A 16 11.82 1.79 13.66
N PRO A 17 11.06 0.99 14.42
CA PRO A 17 10.15 0.01 13.83
C PRO A 17 9.20 0.74 12.88
N GLN A 18 9.12 0.27 11.63
CA GLN A 18 8.16 0.81 10.68
C GLN A 18 6.77 0.50 11.21
N GLN A 19 6.00 1.55 11.53
CA GLN A 19 4.59 1.39 11.86
C GLN A 19 3.90 0.66 10.69
N GLN A 20 3.21 -0.43 11.00
CA GLN A 20 2.47 -1.21 10.02
C GLN A 20 1.46 -0.28 9.33
N ARG A 21 1.58 -0.13 8.00
CA ARG A 21 0.64 0.68 7.23
C ARG A 21 -0.67 -0.09 7.07
N LYS A 22 -1.80 0.53 7.43
CA LYS A 22 -3.12 -0.02 7.18
C LYS A 22 -3.51 0.22 5.72
N GLN A 23 -3.85 -0.83 4.99
CA GLN A 23 -4.41 -0.73 3.65
C GLN A 23 -5.93 -0.60 3.77
N VAL A 24 -6.51 0.40 3.11
CA VAL A 24 -7.95 0.67 3.11
C VAL A 24 -8.40 0.94 1.68
N LEU A 25 -9.52 0.35 1.27
CA LEU A 25 -10.15 0.66 -0.01
C LEU A 25 -10.95 1.95 0.12
N LEU A 26 -10.59 2.96 -0.65
CA LEU A 26 -11.28 4.24 -0.73
C LEU A 26 -12.19 4.27 -1.95
N ARG A 27 -13.46 4.64 -1.75
CA ARG A 27 -14.37 4.97 -2.85
C ARG A 27 -14.27 6.47 -3.11
N LEU A 28 -13.80 6.83 -4.28
CA LEU A 28 -13.64 8.21 -4.72
C LEU A 28 -14.36 8.38 -6.05
N ASP A 29 -14.90 9.58 -6.27
CA ASP A 29 -15.30 9.98 -7.60
C ASP A 29 -14.07 9.95 -8.53
N PRO A 30 -14.17 9.37 -9.74
CA PRO A 30 -13.04 9.30 -10.67
C PRO A 30 -12.43 10.65 -10.99
N LEU A 31 -13.23 11.70 -11.18
CA LEU A 31 -12.74 13.04 -11.51
C LEU A 31 -11.96 13.66 -10.34
N VAL A 32 -12.40 13.39 -9.11
CA VAL A 32 -11.69 13.82 -7.90
C VAL A 32 -10.34 13.11 -7.80
N TYR A 33 -10.30 11.80 -8.09
CA TYR A 33 -9.05 11.06 -8.12
C TYR A 33 -8.07 11.62 -9.17
N GLU A 34 -8.55 11.90 -10.38
CA GLU A 34 -7.72 12.48 -11.45
C GLU A 34 -7.16 13.86 -11.06
N ALA A 35 -7.97 14.72 -10.44
CA ALA A 35 -7.51 16.01 -9.93
C ALA A 35 -6.41 15.86 -8.88
N LEU A 36 -6.58 14.92 -7.93
CA LEU A 36 -5.58 14.61 -6.91
C LEU A 36 -4.29 14.04 -7.51
N ALA A 37 -4.40 13.15 -8.51
CA ALA A 37 -3.26 12.56 -9.19
C ALA A 37 -2.44 13.62 -9.94
N ARG A 38 -3.12 14.55 -10.62
CA ARG A 38 -2.48 15.68 -11.31
C ARG A 38 -1.74 16.58 -10.32
N TRP A 39 -2.40 16.99 -9.23
CA TRP A 39 -1.76 17.81 -8.20
C TRP A 39 -0.57 17.11 -7.55
N ALA A 40 -0.68 15.81 -7.27
CA ALA A 40 0.43 15.02 -6.75
C ALA A 40 1.63 15.04 -7.71
N ASN A 41 1.38 14.92 -9.01
CA ASN A 41 2.43 14.98 -10.03
C ASN A 41 3.14 16.34 -10.05
N ASP A 42 2.38 17.43 -9.98
CA ASP A 42 2.92 18.80 -9.93
C ASP A 42 3.83 19.00 -8.70
N GLU A 43 3.52 18.34 -7.58
CA GLU A 43 4.35 18.37 -6.37
C GLU A 43 5.46 17.30 -6.32
N LEU A 44 5.60 16.45 -7.33
CA LEU A 44 6.51 15.29 -7.33
C LEU A 44 6.24 14.32 -6.15
N ARG A 45 4.97 14.01 -5.92
CA ARG A 45 4.48 13.00 -4.95
C ARG A 45 3.73 11.89 -5.65
N SER A 46 3.65 10.73 -5.01
CA SER A 46 2.64 9.75 -5.39
C SER A 46 1.26 10.22 -4.94
N ALA A 47 0.21 9.78 -5.64
CA ALA A 47 -1.17 10.07 -5.26
C ALA A 47 -1.47 9.66 -3.81
N ASN A 48 -1.01 8.49 -3.35
CA ASN A 48 -1.18 8.06 -1.95
C ASN A 48 -0.49 8.99 -0.95
N ALA A 49 0.70 9.51 -1.27
CA ALA A 49 1.39 10.44 -0.39
C ALA A 49 0.68 11.80 -0.34
N GLN A 50 0.08 12.23 -1.45
CA GLN A 50 -0.74 13.44 -1.49
C GLN A 50 -2.02 13.28 -0.66
N ILE A 51 -2.74 12.17 -0.82
CA ILE A 51 -3.94 11.85 -0.04
C ILE A 51 -3.63 11.84 1.46
N GLU A 52 -2.57 11.14 1.87
CA GLU A 52 -2.15 11.09 3.28
C GLU A 52 -1.82 12.48 3.84
N PHE A 53 -1.13 13.32 3.06
CA PHE A 53 -0.82 14.70 3.45
C PHE A 53 -2.09 15.51 3.70
N LEU A 54 -3.07 15.43 2.78
CA LEU A 54 -4.33 16.15 2.90
C LEU A 54 -5.14 15.68 4.10
N LEU A 55 -5.21 14.37 4.34
CA LEU A 55 -5.92 13.81 5.49
C LEU A 55 -5.30 14.26 6.81
N ARG A 56 -3.97 14.23 6.93
CA ARG A 56 -3.27 14.72 8.14
C ARG A 56 -3.47 16.20 8.36
N ARG A 57 -3.40 17.00 7.30
CA ARG A 57 -3.64 18.44 7.36
C ARG A 57 -5.07 18.74 7.82
N ALA A 58 -6.06 18.11 7.21
CA ALA A 58 -7.47 18.27 7.59
C ALA A 58 -7.73 17.84 9.04
N LEU A 59 -7.13 16.73 9.49
CA LEU A 59 -7.21 16.31 10.90
C LEU A 59 -6.55 17.29 11.86
N ALA A 60 -5.40 17.86 11.49
CA ALA A 60 -4.70 18.86 12.30
C ALA A 60 -5.51 20.15 12.40
N GLU A 61 -6.01 20.67 11.28
CA GLU A 61 -6.87 21.85 11.21
C GLU A 61 -8.17 21.65 12.00
N ALA A 62 -8.73 20.44 12.00
CA ALA A 62 -9.89 20.09 12.82
C ALA A 62 -9.58 19.83 14.31
N GLY A 63 -8.31 19.88 14.73
CA GLY A 63 -7.90 19.55 16.10
C GLY A 63 -8.08 18.08 16.47
N ARG A 64 -8.15 17.18 15.48
CA ARG A 64 -8.41 15.74 15.64
C ARG A 64 -7.21 14.86 15.33
N LEU A 65 -6.05 15.44 15.05
CA LEU A 65 -4.84 14.67 14.76
C LEU A 65 -4.38 13.93 16.04
N PRO A 66 -4.25 12.58 16.00
CA PRO A 66 -3.78 11.83 17.17
C PRO A 66 -2.34 12.19 17.51
N GLY A 67 -2.03 12.37 18.81
CA GLY A 67 -0.68 12.74 19.27
C GLY A 67 0.43 11.71 18.95
N GLY A 68 0.05 10.47 18.63
CA GLY A 68 0.98 9.40 18.21
C GLY A 68 1.21 9.29 16.69
N ALA A 69 0.61 10.17 15.88
CA ALA A 69 0.79 10.14 14.43
C ALA A 69 2.24 10.52 14.07
N GLY A 70 3.05 9.52 13.73
CA GLY A 70 4.45 9.71 13.36
C GLY A 70 4.63 10.61 12.13
N PRO A 71 5.83 11.18 11.91
CA PRO A 71 6.10 12.07 10.78
C PRO A 71 5.89 11.37 9.44
N LEU A 72 5.48 12.12 8.40
CA LEU A 72 5.37 11.58 7.05
C LEU A 72 6.72 10.98 6.61
N PRO A 73 6.74 9.75 6.06
CA PRO A 73 7.97 9.13 5.59
C PRO A 73 8.60 9.97 4.46
N ARG A 74 9.92 10.10 4.49
CA ARG A 74 10.69 10.86 3.49
C ARG A 74 10.57 10.23 2.10
N ARG A 75 10.58 11.07 1.06
CA ARG A 75 10.53 10.65 -0.35
C ARG A 75 11.70 9.73 -0.70
N GLY A 76 11.44 8.77 -1.59
CA GLY A 76 12.46 8.10 -2.41
C GLY A 76 13.21 6.90 -1.83
N ARG A 77 13.09 6.57 -0.54
CA ARG A 77 13.76 5.37 0.01
C ARG A 77 12.76 4.44 0.70
N PRO A 78 12.26 3.39 0.01
CA PRO A 78 11.78 2.23 0.73
C PRO A 78 12.94 1.74 1.59
N PRO A 79 12.75 1.62 2.91
CA PRO A 79 13.82 1.12 3.73
C PRO A 79 13.99 -0.36 3.38
N VAL A 80 15.22 -0.75 3.02
CA VAL A 80 15.56 -2.10 2.52
C VAL A 80 14.85 -3.15 3.36
N GLN A 81 13.93 -3.89 2.74
CA GLN A 81 13.40 -5.11 3.34
C GLN A 81 14.51 -6.16 3.20
N PRO A 82 14.96 -6.82 4.29
CA PRO A 82 15.74 -8.04 4.11
C PRO A 82 14.93 -8.99 3.22
N PRO A 83 15.57 -9.71 2.28
CA PRO A 83 14.86 -10.50 1.29
C PRO A 83 13.90 -11.46 2.01
N ALA A 84 12.61 -11.29 1.73
CA ALA A 84 11.62 -12.30 2.08
C ALA A 84 12.02 -13.57 1.31
N ALA A 85 12.17 -14.68 2.05
CA ALA A 85 12.37 -16.00 1.48
C ALA A 85 11.34 -16.21 0.35
N PRO A 86 11.73 -16.91 -0.76
CA PRO A 86 10.88 -17.01 -1.93
C PRO A 86 9.50 -17.53 -1.54
N ALA A 87 8.48 -16.74 -1.89
CA ALA A 87 7.09 -17.13 -1.74
C ALA A 87 6.89 -18.43 -2.52
N GLN A 88 6.41 -19.45 -1.81
CA GLN A 88 5.93 -20.68 -2.43
C GLN A 88 4.86 -20.31 -3.46
N PRO A 89 4.86 -20.93 -4.67
CA PRO A 89 3.86 -20.62 -5.69
C PRO A 89 2.47 -20.88 -5.12
N SER A 90 1.58 -19.88 -5.24
CA SER A 90 0.17 -20.05 -4.93
C SER A 90 -0.42 -21.15 -5.82
N PRO A 91 -1.30 -22.03 -5.30
CA PRO A 91 -1.93 -23.05 -6.12
C PRO A 91 -2.80 -22.37 -7.19
N GLU A 92 -2.67 -22.84 -8.43
CA GLU A 92 -3.49 -22.45 -9.57
C GLU A 92 -4.97 -22.36 -9.17
N GLN A 93 -5.58 -21.21 -9.40
CA GLN A 93 -7.03 -21.11 -9.44
C GLN A 93 -7.49 -21.96 -10.63
N PRO A 94 -8.33 -23.00 -10.44
CA PRO A 94 -8.84 -23.76 -11.57
C PRO A 94 -9.71 -22.82 -12.39
N SER A 95 -9.32 -22.65 -13.66
CA SER A 95 -10.07 -21.94 -14.68
C SER A 95 -11.54 -22.33 -14.60
N ALA A 96 -12.41 -21.35 -14.34
CA ALA A 96 -13.85 -21.53 -14.33
C ALA A 96 -14.27 -22.21 -15.65
N GLN A 97 -14.90 -23.37 -15.50
CA GLN A 97 -15.50 -24.14 -16.59
C GLN A 97 -16.49 -23.22 -17.33
N PRO A 98 -16.45 -23.12 -18.67
CA PRO A 98 -17.42 -22.30 -19.39
C PRO A 98 -18.83 -22.84 -19.14
N PRO A 99 -19.86 -21.96 -19.09
CA PRO A 99 -21.22 -22.40 -18.86
C PRO A 99 -21.67 -23.35 -19.99
N PRO A 100 -22.46 -24.40 -19.68
CA PRO A 100 -22.97 -25.31 -20.70
C PRO A 100 -23.87 -24.55 -21.70
N PRO A 101 -23.90 -24.98 -22.97
CA PRO A 101 -24.76 -24.36 -23.97
C PRO A 101 -26.23 -24.53 -23.56
N GLN A 102 -26.96 -23.41 -23.49
CA GLN A 102 -28.40 -23.41 -23.28
C GLN A 102 -29.06 -24.06 -24.50
N GLN A 103 -29.75 -25.19 -24.28
CA GLN A 103 -30.59 -25.79 -25.30
C GLN A 103 -31.80 -24.89 -25.54
N PRO A 104 -32.24 -24.64 -26.78
CA PRO A 104 -33.44 -23.88 -27.04
C PRO A 104 -34.65 -24.64 -26.51
N GLU A 105 -35.49 -23.95 -25.73
CA GLU A 105 -36.78 -24.43 -25.29
C GLU A 105 -37.63 -24.81 -26.50
N ASN A 106 -38.00 -26.09 -26.61
CA ASN A 106 -39.02 -26.51 -27.56
C ASN A 106 -40.40 -26.12 -26.98
N PRO A 107 -41.24 -25.43 -27.76
CA PRO A 107 -42.55 -25.01 -27.30
C PRO A 107 -43.47 -26.23 -27.09
N SER A 108 -44.26 -26.12 -26.03
CA SER A 108 -45.28 -27.08 -25.62
C SER A 108 -46.19 -27.51 -26.78
N GLU A 109 -46.38 -28.82 -26.92
CA GLU A 109 -47.47 -29.38 -27.72
C GLU A 109 -48.54 -29.96 -26.78
N PRO A 110 -49.83 -29.62 -26.95
CA PRO A 110 -50.90 -30.05 -26.07
C PRO A 110 -51.54 -31.35 -26.57
N ARG A 111 -51.78 -32.32 -25.68
CA ARG A 111 -52.91 -33.25 -25.74
C ARG A 111 -53.29 -33.75 -24.36
#